data_AF-A0A1C6L9K2-F1
#
_entry.id   AF-A0A1C6L9K2-F1
#
_cell.length_a   1.000
_cell.length_b   1.000
_cell.length_c   1.000
_cell.angle_alpha   90.00
_cell.angle_beta   90.00
_cell.angle_gamma   90.00
#
_symmetry.space_group_name_H-M   'P 1'
#
loop_
_entity.id
_entity.type
_entity.pdbx_description
1 polymer ?
#
loop_
_entity_poly.entity_id
_entity_poly.type
_entity_poly.pdbx_seq_one_letter_code
_entity_poly.pdbx_strand_id
1 'polypeptide(L)'
;MDEIVKTESVKQKLVYATVTYTNKSDEEINHMLYIGTLLLMDHEDGSYQIYDPTEQSGDDYDRVIWDGVARTAEMTYNSISEDYGNGGNYISSLKPGESIQVNMAWIVNENDLNNMYLSLNGDGATYEFSDSMLKTGLVDIYQ
;
A
#
# COMPACT_ATOMS: atom_id res chain seq x y z
N MET A 1 5.75 -31.33 -12.22
CA MET A 1 5.39 -31.60 -10.82
C MET A 1 6.23 -30.66 -10.03
N ASP A 2 5.59 -29.79 -9.25
CA ASP A 2 6.30 -28.73 -8.54
C ASP A 2 6.89 -29.30 -7.25
N GLU A 3 8.08 -28.84 -6.87
CA GLU A 3 8.81 -29.30 -5.70
C GLU A 3 9.20 -28.12 -4.82
N ILE A 4 9.07 -28.29 -3.49
CA ILE A 4 9.55 -27.30 -2.53
C ILE A 4 11.05 -27.50 -2.34
N VAL A 5 11.85 -26.62 -2.93
CA VAL A 5 13.33 -26.66 -2.84
C VAL A 5 13.89 -25.96 -1.60
N LYS A 6 13.13 -25.03 -1.01
CA LYS A 6 13.51 -24.26 0.19
C LYS A 6 12.27 -23.86 0.99
N THR A 7 12.45 -23.71 2.31
CA THR A 7 11.45 -23.11 3.20
C THR A 7 12.15 -22.18 4.17
N GLU A 8 11.55 -21.03 4.43
CA GLU A 8 12.05 -20.06 5.41
C GLU A 8 10.91 -19.47 6.23
N SER A 9 11.23 -19.02 7.44
CA SER A 9 10.28 -18.31 8.30
C SER A 9 10.60 -16.82 8.28
N VAL A 10 9.64 -16.01 7.85
CA VAL A 10 9.76 -14.56 7.82
C VAL A 10 8.89 -13.96 8.93
N LYS A 11 9.47 -13.04 9.69
CA LYS A 11 8.73 -12.29 10.71
C LYS A 11 7.80 -11.30 10.02
N GLN A 12 6.63 -11.07 10.61
CA GLN A 12 5.66 -10.09 10.11
C GLN A 12 5.57 -8.90 11.06
N LYS A 13 5.36 -7.70 10.50
CA LYS A 13 5.18 -6.46 11.25
C LYS A 13 3.90 -5.76 10.84
N LEU A 14 3.39 -4.92 11.74
CA LEU A 14 2.34 -3.96 11.44
C LEU A 14 2.99 -2.64 11.03
N VAL A 15 2.74 -2.21 9.79
CA VAL A 15 3.00 -0.83 9.36
C VAL A 15 1.72 -0.03 9.64
N TYR A 16 1.87 1.11 10.30
CA TYR A 16 0.75 1.98 10.67
C TYR A 16 1.03 3.41 10.22
N ALA A 17 0.06 4.02 9.53
CA ALA A 17 0.16 5.40 9.06
C ALA A 17 -1.05 6.22 9.48
N THR A 18 -0.80 7.43 9.97
CA THR A 18 -1.83 8.46 10.16
C THR A 18 -1.71 9.46 9.03
N VAL A 19 -2.79 9.65 8.28
CA VAL A 19 -2.84 10.54 7.11
C VAL A 19 -3.90 11.60 7.32
N THR A 20 -3.52 12.86 7.07
CA THR A 20 -4.44 13.99 7.08
C THR A 20 -4.89 14.30 5.66
N TYR A 21 -6.19 14.18 5.39
CA TYR A 21 -6.81 14.63 4.16
C TYR A 21 -7.36 16.04 4.37
N THR A 22 -7.08 16.95 3.43
CA THR A 22 -7.63 18.32 3.42
C THR A 22 -8.36 18.55 2.11
N ASN A 23 -9.64 18.91 2.16
CA ASN A 23 -10.37 19.30 0.95
C ASN A 23 -9.97 20.72 0.54
N LYS A 24 -9.24 20.81 -0.58
CA LYS A 24 -8.78 22.08 -1.17
C LYS A 24 -9.68 22.58 -2.31
N SER A 25 -10.78 21.90 -2.57
CA SER A 25 -11.77 22.32 -3.55
C SER A 25 -12.83 23.23 -2.92
N ASP A 26 -13.65 23.85 -3.76
CA ASP A 26 -14.76 24.71 -3.35
C ASP A 26 -16.07 23.94 -3.14
N GLU A 27 -16.07 22.62 -3.34
CA GLU A 27 -17.25 21.75 -3.20
C GLU A 27 -17.07 20.76 -2.05
N GLU A 28 -18.17 20.36 -1.41
CA GLU A 28 -18.17 19.30 -0.41
C GLU A 28 -17.98 17.93 -1.07
N ILE A 29 -16.98 17.18 -0.62
CA ILE A 29 -16.71 15.82 -1.12
C ILE A 29 -17.48 14.86 -0.23
N ASN A 30 -18.39 14.08 -0.82
CA ASN A 30 -19.16 13.07 -0.11
C ASN A 30 -18.66 11.67 -0.47
N HIS A 31 -18.68 10.76 0.50
CA HIS A 31 -18.23 9.37 0.35
C HIS A 31 -16.86 9.27 -0.33
N MET A 32 -15.87 10.00 0.20
CA MET A 32 -14.51 9.99 -0.34
C MET A 32 -13.83 8.68 0.02
N LEU A 33 -13.56 7.85 -0.98
CA LEU A 33 -12.73 6.66 -0.85
C LEU A 33 -11.29 7.07 -0.55
N TYR A 34 -10.72 6.59 0.55
CA TYR A 34 -9.31 6.83 0.87
C TYR A 34 -8.54 5.52 0.83
N ILE A 35 -7.55 5.39 -0.05
CA ILE A 35 -6.77 4.18 -0.20
C ILE A 35 -5.29 4.50 0.01
N GLY A 36 -4.60 3.61 0.71
CA GLY A 36 -3.15 3.56 0.73
C GLY A 36 -2.66 2.20 0.25
N THR A 37 -1.70 2.22 -0.66
CA THR A 37 -1.08 1.02 -1.23
C THR A 37 0.40 1.04 -0.89
N LEU A 38 0.93 -0.04 -0.31
CA LEU A 38 2.38 -0.21 -0.20
C LEU A 38 2.90 -0.85 -1.47
N LEU A 39 3.93 -0.22 -2.03
CA LEU A 39 4.71 -0.68 -3.17
C LEU A 39 6.06 -1.16 -2.66
N LEU A 40 6.60 -2.17 -3.32
CA LEU A 40 7.98 -2.59 -3.12
C LEU A 40 8.81 -2.08 -4.28
N MET A 41 9.85 -1.31 -3.97
CA MET A 41 10.73 -0.74 -4.97
C MET A 41 12.19 -0.97 -4.59
N ASP A 42 12.94 -1.48 -5.56
CA ASP A 42 14.39 -1.46 -5.52
C ASP A 42 14.90 -0.14 -6.08
N HIS A 43 16.01 0.33 -5.52
CA HIS A 43 16.68 1.55 -5.95
C HIS A 43 18.15 1.26 -6.23
N GLU A 44 18.52 1.31 -7.51
CA GLU A 44 19.90 1.16 -7.98
C GLU A 44 20.23 2.27 -8.97
N ASP A 45 21.40 2.89 -8.80
CA ASP A 45 21.96 3.92 -9.69
C ASP A 45 21.01 5.09 -10.02
N GLY A 46 20.16 5.48 -9.06
CA GLY A 46 19.19 6.56 -9.24
C GLY A 46 17.93 6.16 -10.03
N SER A 47 17.77 4.88 -10.33
CA SER A 47 16.56 4.31 -10.93
C SER A 47 15.75 3.56 -9.88
N TYR A 48 14.43 3.63 -9.99
CA TYR A 48 13.49 2.90 -9.16
C TYR A 48 12.76 1.87 -10.00
N GLN A 49 12.64 0.64 -9.50
CA GLN A 49 11.85 -0.41 -10.12
C GLN A 49 10.89 -1.03 -9.11
N ILE A 50 9.61 -1.06 -9.45
CA ILE A 50 8.61 -1.80 -8.67
C ILE A 50 8.80 -3.29 -8.93
N TYR A 51 8.74 -4.11 -7.88
CA TYR A 51 8.79 -5.56 -8.00
C TYR A 51 7.65 -6.24 -7.24
N ASP A 52 7.21 -7.40 -7.73
CA ASP A 52 6.31 -8.31 -7.03
C ASP A 52 7.15 -9.41 -6.33
N PRO A 53 7.10 -9.52 -4.99
CA PRO A 53 7.88 -10.51 -4.25
C PRO A 53 7.44 -11.95 -4.54
N THR A 54 6.26 -12.16 -5.12
CA THR A 54 5.74 -13.48 -5.53
C THR A 54 6.22 -13.91 -6.92
N GLU A 55 6.62 -12.94 -7.75
CA GLU A 55 7.16 -13.19 -9.10
C GLU A 55 8.70 -13.25 -9.11
N GLN A 56 9.34 -13.13 -7.94
CA GLN A 56 10.77 -13.34 -7.83
C GLN A 56 11.13 -14.79 -8.16
N SER A 57 12.03 -14.94 -9.13
CA SER A 57 12.71 -16.20 -9.44
C SER A 57 14.18 -16.09 -9.02
N GLY A 58 14.75 -17.21 -8.59
CA GLY A 58 16.17 -17.32 -8.26
C GLY A 58 16.83 -18.41 -9.08
N ASP A 59 18.13 -18.59 -8.90
CA ASP A 59 18.91 -19.59 -9.66
C ASP A 59 18.35 -21.02 -9.55
N ASP A 60 17.72 -21.35 -8.41
CA ASP A 60 17.23 -22.69 -8.09
C ASP A 60 15.70 -22.81 -7.94
N TYR A 61 14.94 -21.72 -8.16
CA TYR A 61 13.47 -21.73 -8.01
C TYR A 61 12.77 -20.72 -8.94
N ASP A 62 11.53 -21.02 -9.34
CA ASP A 62 10.74 -20.22 -10.27
C ASP A 62 9.68 -19.33 -9.60
N ARG A 63 9.29 -19.64 -8.35
CA ARG A 63 8.26 -18.90 -7.61
C ARG A 63 8.42 -18.99 -6.10
N VAL A 64 7.96 -17.95 -5.40
CA VAL A 64 7.76 -17.95 -3.94
C VAL A 64 6.26 -18.05 -3.61
N ILE A 65 5.91 -18.90 -2.64
CA ILE A 65 4.55 -19.00 -2.08
C ILE A 65 4.61 -18.61 -0.61
N TRP A 66 3.71 -17.70 -0.22
CA TRP A 66 3.53 -17.27 1.17
C TRP A 66 2.33 -17.98 1.79
N ASP A 67 2.46 -18.42 3.04
CA ASP A 67 1.36 -19.00 3.83
C ASP A 67 0.96 -18.12 5.04
N GLY A 68 1.59 -16.95 5.18
CA GLY A 68 1.30 -15.96 6.22
C GLY A 68 0.18 -14.97 5.86
N VAL A 69 -0.15 -14.08 6.80
CA VAL A 69 -1.23 -13.07 6.63
C VAL A 69 -0.77 -11.74 6.00
N ALA A 70 0.53 -11.60 5.69
CA ALA A 70 1.06 -10.38 5.10
C ALA A 70 0.46 -10.12 3.71
N ARG A 71 0.04 -8.88 3.47
CA ARG A 71 -0.49 -8.39 2.20
C ARG A 71 -0.02 -6.96 1.98
N THR A 72 1.04 -6.81 1.20
CA THR A 72 1.71 -5.52 1.03
C THR A 72 0.79 -4.50 0.33
N ALA A 73 0.10 -4.92 -0.73
CA ALA A 73 -0.77 -4.04 -1.51
C ALA A 73 -2.03 -3.53 -0.76
N GLU A 74 -2.65 -4.38 0.06
CA GLU A 74 -3.99 -4.15 0.60
C GLU A 74 -3.96 -3.68 2.06
N MET A 75 -4.69 -2.59 2.37
CA MET A 75 -4.89 -2.16 3.75
C MET A 75 -5.56 -3.27 4.57
N THR A 76 -4.93 -3.67 5.67
CA THR A 76 -5.50 -4.61 6.64
C THR A 76 -6.46 -3.91 7.61
N TYR A 77 -6.22 -2.63 7.89
CA TYR A 77 -7.03 -1.81 8.79
C TYR A 77 -7.27 -0.42 8.21
N ASN A 78 -8.46 0.11 8.45
CA ASN A 78 -8.87 1.47 8.14
C ASN A 78 -9.75 2.01 9.29
N SER A 79 -9.51 3.24 9.74
CA SER A 79 -10.15 3.75 10.97
C SER A 79 -11.54 4.34 10.78
N ILE A 80 -11.83 4.85 9.59
CA ILE A 80 -13.14 5.40 9.24
C ILE A 80 -13.79 4.45 8.24
N SER A 81 -14.99 4.00 8.56
CA SER A 81 -15.75 3.15 7.67
C SER A 81 -17.19 3.62 7.54
N GLU A 82 -17.75 3.48 6.34
CA GLU A 82 -19.16 3.74 6.09
C GLU A 82 -19.88 2.51 5.53
N ASP A 83 -21.19 2.48 5.72
CA ASP A 83 -22.09 1.58 5.00
C ASP A 83 -22.49 2.23 3.65
N TYR A 84 -21.49 2.43 2.80
CA TYR A 84 -21.63 2.98 1.46
C TYR A 84 -20.92 2.09 0.43
N GLY A 85 -21.53 1.89 -0.75
CA GLY A 85 -21.03 0.93 -1.73
C GLY A 85 -21.05 -0.50 -1.20
N ASN A 86 -19.88 -1.15 -1.12
CA ASN A 86 -19.71 -2.47 -0.49
C ASN A 86 -19.28 -2.38 0.99
N GLY A 87 -19.49 -1.21 1.61
CA GLY A 87 -18.90 -0.84 2.88
C GLY A 87 -17.41 -0.46 2.74
N GLY A 88 -16.78 -0.07 3.85
CA GLY A 88 -15.33 0.08 3.94
C GLY A 88 -14.87 1.53 4.10
N ASN A 89 -13.66 1.81 3.59
CA ASN A 89 -12.83 2.98 3.84
C ASN A 89 -13.30 4.26 3.13
N TYR A 90 -14.43 4.81 3.57
CA TYR A 90 -14.98 6.07 3.08
C TYR A 90 -15.00 7.14 4.17
N ILE A 91 -14.72 8.39 3.79
CA ILE A 91 -14.99 9.58 4.59
C ILE A 91 -16.35 10.14 4.16
N SER A 92 -17.29 10.32 5.09
CA SER A 92 -18.69 10.71 4.81
C SER A 92 -18.82 11.96 3.97
N SER A 93 -18.12 12.97 4.45
CA SER A 93 -18.24 14.35 4.03
C SER A 93 -16.96 15.03 4.44
N LEU A 94 -16.41 15.83 3.52
CA LEU A 94 -15.30 16.71 3.77
C LEU A 94 -15.61 18.05 3.11
N LYS A 95 -15.92 19.07 3.90
CA LYS A 95 -16.29 20.41 3.42
C LYS A 95 -15.09 21.17 2.88
N PRO A 96 -15.29 22.22 2.05
CA PRO A 96 -14.21 23.09 1.61
C PRO A 96 -13.35 23.59 2.77
N GLY A 97 -12.03 23.35 2.70
CA GLY A 97 -11.05 23.73 3.73
C GLY A 97 -11.00 22.81 4.97
N GLU A 98 -11.92 21.85 5.09
CA GLU A 98 -11.93 20.90 6.20
C GLU A 98 -10.78 19.90 6.08
N SER A 99 -10.26 19.48 7.24
CA SER A 99 -9.25 18.43 7.33
C SER A 99 -9.71 17.34 8.27
N ILE A 100 -9.41 16.10 7.91
CA ILE A 100 -9.69 14.91 8.71
C ILE A 100 -8.48 14.00 8.75
N GLN A 101 -8.25 13.36 9.89
CA GLN A 101 -7.23 12.33 10.04
C GLN A 101 -7.85 10.95 9.92
N VAL A 102 -7.19 10.09 9.15
CA VAL A 102 -7.48 8.66 9.08
C VAL A 102 -6.25 7.86 9.46
N ASN A 103 -6.47 6.66 9.96
CA ASN A 103 -5.42 5.71 10.25
C ASN A 103 -5.58 4.48 9.35
N MET A 104 -4.46 4.03 8.81
CA MET A 104 -4.36 2.87 7.93
C MET A 104 -3.28 1.94 8.47
N ALA A 105 -3.46 0.64 8.30
CA ALA A 105 -2.41 -0.31 8.64
C ALA A 105 -2.34 -1.50 7.68
N TRP A 106 -1.15 -2.06 7.57
CA TRP A 106 -0.81 -3.22 6.75
C TRP A 106 -0.03 -4.23 7.58
N ILE A 107 -0.30 -5.51 7.40
CA ILE A 107 0.62 -6.55 7.86
C ILE A 107 1.58 -6.86 6.71
N VAL A 108 2.87 -6.76 6.99
CA VAL A 108 3.93 -6.91 5.99
C VAL A 108 5.02 -7.85 6.46
N ASN A 109 5.77 -8.41 5.53
CA ASN A 109 6.99 -9.15 5.84
C ASN A 109 8.10 -8.19 6.27
N GLU A 110 8.83 -8.53 7.34
CA GLU A 110 9.89 -7.68 7.90
C GLU A 110 11.03 -7.41 6.91
N ASN A 111 11.35 -8.39 6.06
CA ASN A 111 12.46 -8.29 5.11
C ASN A 111 12.22 -7.22 4.03
N ASP A 112 10.96 -6.91 3.74
CA ASP A 112 10.57 -6.00 2.66
C ASP A 112 10.53 -4.53 3.13
N LEU A 113 10.61 -4.27 4.43
CA LEU A 113 10.39 -2.94 5.02
C LEU A 113 11.28 -1.85 4.43
N ASN A 114 12.53 -2.17 4.13
CA ASN A 114 13.50 -1.20 3.61
C ASN A 114 13.19 -0.76 2.17
N ASN A 115 12.35 -1.51 1.47
CA ASN A 115 11.99 -1.28 0.08
C ASN A 115 10.54 -0.79 -0.05
N MET A 116 9.86 -0.45 1.05
CA MET A 116 8.45 -0.08 1.04
C MET A 116 8.23 1.42 0.84
N TYR A 117 7.28 1.72 -0.04
CA TYR A 117 6.82 3.06 -0.30
C TYR A 117 5.29 3.10 -0.25
N LEU A 118 4.74 4.08 0.45
CA LEU A 118 3.32 4.32 0.52
C LEU A 118 2.88 5.23 -0.63
N SER A 119 1.96 4.73 -1.44
CA SER A 119 1.19 5.51 -2.40
C SER A 119 -0.18 5.83 -1.83
N LEU A 120 -0.60 7.08 -2.01
CA LEU A 120 -1.94 7.58 -1.65
C LEU A 120 -2.74 7.99 -2.90
N ASN A 121 -2.33 7.52 -4.08
CA ASN A 121 -3.09 7.69 -5.30
C ASN A 121 -4.37 6.82 -5.23
N GLY A 122 -5.50 7.39 -5.64
CA GLY A 122 -6.81 6.70 -5.55
C GLY A 122 -6.98 5.52 -6.53
N ASP A 123 -5.98 5.26 -7.35
CA ASP A 123 -6.00 4.31 -8.47
C ASP A 123 -5.87 2.86 -8.00
N GLY A 124 -5.27 2.62 -6.84
CA GLY A 124 -5.04 1.28 -6.29
C GLY A 124 -4.10 0.39 -7.12
N ALA A 125 -3.37 0.96 -8.09
CA ALA A 125 -2.40 0.22 -8.91
C ALA A 125 -1.15 -0.13 -8.10
N THR A 126 -0.78 -1.41 -8.07
CA THR A 126 0.25 -1.96 -7.16
C THR A 126 1.55 -2.34 -7.84
N TYR A 127 1.59 -2.38 -9.18
CA TYR A 127 2.73 -2.94 -9.93
C TYR A 127 3.16 -2.12 -11.14
N GLU A 128 2.67 -0.89 -11.29
CA GLU A 128 3.11 0.03 -12.35
C GLU A 128 3.10 1.48 -11.87
N PHE A 129 4.02 2.28 -12.41
CA PHE A 129 3.99 3.72 -12.22
C PHE A 129 2.90 4.34 -13.10
N SER A 130 1.91 4.97 -12.48
CA SER A 130 0.90 5.77 -13.17
C SER A 130 1.25 7.26 -13.13
N ASP A 131 0.77 8.04 -14.10
CA ASP A 131 0.93 9.50 -14.11
C ASP A 131 0.36 10.15 -12.83
N SER A 132 -0.75 9.61 -12.31
CA SER A 132 -1.38 10.05 -11.06
C SER A 132 -0.53 9.74 -9.83
N MET A 133 0.11 8.57 -9.80
CA MET A 133 1.08 8.22 -8.75
C MET A 133 2.26 9.19 -8.76
N LEU A 134 2.88 9.40 -9.93
CA LEU A 134 4.03 10.30 -10.06
C LEU A 134 3.69 11.75 -9.70
N LYS A 135 2.48 12.21 -10.02
CA LYS A 135 1.99 13.54 -9.66
C LYS A 135 1.70 13.69 -8.16
N THR A 136 1.19 12.63 -7.53
CA THR A 136 0.88 12.63 -6.09
C THR A 136 2.14 12.48 -5.25
N GLY A 137 3.14 11.76 -5.76
CA GLY A 137 4.35 11.39 -5.07
C GLY A 137 4.19 10.10 -4.26
N LEU A 138 5.33 9.57 -3.82
CA LEU A 138 5.45 8.37 -2.99
C LEU A 138 6.15 8.72 -1.68
N VAL A 139 5.78 8.05 -0.60
CA VAL A 139 6.37 8.25 0.72
C VAL A 139 7.19 7.03 1.09
N ASP A 140 8.49 7.20 1.26
CA ASP A 140 9.35 6.18 1.89
C ASP A 140 8.92 6.01 3.36
N ILE A 141 8.54 4.78 3.74
CA ILE A 141 8.06 4.47 5.09
C ILE A 141 9.18 4.07 6.05
N TYR A 142 10.39 3.81 5.54
CA TYR A 142 11.56 3.43 6.33
C TYR A 142 12.42 4.68 6.63
N GLN A 143 11.86 5.62 7.39
CA GLN A 143 12.59 6.81 7.87
C GLN A 143 13.27 6.58 9.22
#